data_AF-A0AAD8XL00-F1
#
_entry.id   AF-A0AAD8XL00-F1
#
_cell.length_a   1.000
_cell.length_b   1.000
_cell.length_c   1.000
_cell.angle_alpha   90.00
_cell.angle_beta   90.00
_cell.angle_gamma   90.00
#
_symmetry.space_group_name_H-M   'P 1'
#
loop_
_entity.id
_entity.type
_entity.pdbx_description
1 polymer ?
#
loop_
_entity_poly.entity_id
_entity_poly.type
_entity_poly.pdbx_seq_one_letter_code
_entity_poly.pdbx_strand_id
1 'polypeptide(L)'
;MAIQIVSDLHLESPRAYDIFEIVPQAPYLGLLGDIGNVAAHKEECLAFLTQQLRQFRAVLFVPGNHEAYHSSWGITLKILQDFEAAAKKDSSLGDFVLLDRSMFRVPDSNVVILGCSLFSLIPPESADSVSMGLQDFFQIDDWEISSHNEAHKRDLSWLNSQVAELEKSEVRIIIFSHWSPTRDARASDPRHSQSPINSGFATDLSKEDCFKSARVKIWAFGHTHYNCDFSVEREGDTEPLRLIANQRGYYFAQAAGFEENKVIEI
;
A
#
# COMPACT_ATOMS: atom_id res chain seq x y z
N MET A 1 -20.41 -1.40 4.92
CA MET A 1 -20.01 -0.59 3.74
C MET A 1 -18.83 -1.32 3.10
N ALA A 2 -18.34 -0.94 1.93
CA ALA A 2 -17.23 -1.67 1.31
C ALA A 2 -16.17 -0.74 0.71
N ILE A 3 -14.96 -1.27 0.57
CA ILE A 3 -13.83 -0.66 -0.14
C ILE A 3 -13.31 -1.69 -1.14
N GLN A 4 -13.21 -1.32 -2.41
CA GLN A 4 -12.54 -2.13 -3.43
C GLN A 4 -11.03 -1.94 -3.29
N ILE A 5 -10.24 -3.00 -3.29
CA ILE A 5 -8.78 -2.89 -3.16
C ILE A 5 -8.05 -3.52 -4.33
N VAL A 6 -7.00 -2.86 -4.79
CA VAL A 6 -6.11 -3.35 -5.84
C VAL A 6 -4.71 -2.76 -5.68
N SER A 7 -3.69 -3.51 -6.07
CA SER A 7 -2.30 -3.06 -6.10
C SER A 7 -1.51 -3.74 -7.20
N ASP A 8 -0.27 -3.29 -7.40
CA ASP A 8 0.71 -3.93 -8.29
C ASP A 8 0.15 -4.06 -9.71
N LEU A 9 -0.50 -3.00 -10.20
CA LEU A 9 -1.07 -2.95 -11.55
C LEU A 9 0.00 -2.85 -12.63
N HIS A 10 1.13 -2.21 -12.30
CA HIS A 10 2.28 -1.94 -13.18
C HIS A 10 1.88 -1.39 -14.56
N LEU A 11 1.06 -0.34 -14.57
CA LEU A 11 0.55 0.26 -15.81
C LEU A 11 1.62 0.96 -16.64
N GLU A 12 2.84 1.08 -16.13
CA GLU A 12 4.03 1.58 -16.84
C GLU A 12 4.61 0.56 -17.82
N SER A 13 4.38 -0.74 -17.62
CA SER A 13 5.08 -1.81 -18.34
C SER A 13 4.19 -3.02 -18.65
N PRO A 14 3.56 -3.07 -19.86
CA PRO A 14 3.56 -2.03 -20.88
C PRO A 14 2.71 -0.82 -20.47
N ARG A 15 2.94 0.34 -21.10
CA ARG A 15 2.11 1.54 -20.88
C ARG A 15 0.64 1.21 -21.18
N ALA A 16 -0.19 1.25 -20.13
CA ALA A 16 -1.59 0.81 -20.18
C ALA A 16 -2.56 1.68 -19.35
N TYR A 17 -2.13 2.88 -18.94
CA TYR A 17 -2.93 3.81 -18.13
C TYR A 17 -4.27 4.21 -18.77
N ASP A 18 -4.36 4.20 -20.09
CA ASP A 18 -5.52 4.62 -20.88
C ASP A 18 -6.47 3.46 -21.26
N ILE A 19 -6.04 2.22 -21.07
CA ILE A 19 -6.80 1.02 -21.44
C ILE A 19 -7.19 0.14 -20.26
N PHE A 20 -6.53 0.29 -19.10
CA PHE A 20 -6.86 -0.51 -17.93
C PHE A 20 -8.06 0.09 -17.20
N GLU A 21 -9.13 -0.70 -17.09
CA GLU A 21 -10.38 -0.29 -16.45
C GLU A 21 -10.54 -0.95 -15.08
N ILE A 22 -10.87 -0.15 -14.06
CA ILE A 22 -11.33 -0.65 -12.78
C ILE A 22 -12.84 -0.44 -12.73
N VAL A 23 -13.60 -1.53 -12.79
CA VAL A 23 -15.07 -1.47 -12.67
C VAL A 23 -15.44 -1.30 -11.20
N PRO A 24 -16.16 -0.22 -10.82
CA PRO A 24 -16.51 0.04 -9.42
C PRO A 24 -17.39 -1.07 -8.82
N GLN A 25 -16.91 -1.65 -7.72
CA GLN A 25 -17.66 -2.61 -6.89
C GLN A 25 -18.01 -2.04 -5.51
N ALA A 26 -17.49 -0.86 -5.18
CA ALA A 26 -17.64 -0.19 -3.91
C ALA A 26 -17.55 1.34 -4.09
N PRO A 27 -18.06 2.15 -3.14
CA PRO A 27 -17.94 3.61 -3.22
C PRO A 27 -16.51 4.13 -3.06
N TYR A 28 -15.61 3.36 -2.44
CA TYR A 28 -14.22 3.75 -2.20
C TYR A 28 -13.28 2.75 -2.87
N LEU A 29 -12.19 3.25 -3.45
CA LEU A 29 -11.12 2.47 -4.06
C LEU A 29 -9.83 2.65 -3.26
N GLY A 30 -9.21 1.55 -2.82
CA GLY A 30 -7.86 1.52 -2.28
C GLY A 30 -6.87 1.06 -3.34
N LEU A 31 -5.95 1.96 -3.71
CA LEU A 31 -4.81 1.68 -4.60
C LEU A 31 -3.56 1.50 -3.72
N LEU A 32 -3.13 0.26 -3.50
CA LEU A 32 -2.13 -0.09 -2.47
C LEU A 32 -0.70 -0.20 -3.01
N GLY A 33 -0.32 0.75 -3.87
CA GLY A 33 1.00 0.89 -4.46
C GLY A 33 1.20 0.10 -5.75
N ASP A 34 2.27 0.46 -6.46
CA ASP A 34 2.69 -0.08 -7.74
C ASP A 34 1.60 0.00 -8.82
N ILE A 35 0.93 1.15 -8.88
CA ILE A 35 0.00 1.51 -9.95
C ILE A 35 0.78 1.94 -11.19
N GLY A 36 1.85 2.71 -10.98
CA GLY A 36 2.91 2.92 -11.97
C GLY A 36 3.69 4.22 -11.75
N ASN A 37 4.64 4.50 -12.64
CA ASN A 37 5.60 5.59 -12.43
C ASN A 37 4.95 6.98 -12.45
N VAL A 38 5.00 7.71 -11.33
CA VAL A 38 4.31 8.99 -11.16
C VAL A 38 5.03 10.12 -11.88
N ALA A 39 6.34 10.20 -11.74
CA ALA A 39 7.10 11.30 -12.33
C ALA A 39 7.39 11.04 -13.82
N ALA A 40 7.81 9.82 -14.17
CA ALA A 40 8.18 9.47 -15.54
C ALA A 40 6.98 9.42 -16.49
N HIS A 41 5.81 8.99 -16.01
CA HIS A 41 4.56 8.91 -16.79
C HIS A 41 3.49 9.83 -16.20
N LYS A 42 3.89 11.04 -15.80
CA LYS A 42 3.04 11.97 -15.04
C LYS A 42 1.69 12.24 -15.68
N GLU A 43 1.65 12.55 -16.96
CA GLU A 43 0.41 12.91 -17.63
C GLU A 43 -0.55 11.72 -17.67
N GLU A 44 -0.07 10.54 -18.05
CA GLU A 44 -0.86 9.31 -18.15
C GLU A 44 -1.31 8.80 -16.77
N CYS A 45 -0.41 8.81 -15.78
CA CYS A 45 -0.71 8.38 -14.41
C CYS A 45 -1.79 9.28 -13.76
N LEU A 46 -1.64 10.61 -13.87
CA LEU A 46 -2.63 11.54 -13.31
C LEU A 46 -3.97 11.48 -14.08
N ALA A 47 -3.95 11.21 -15.39
CA ALA A 47 -5.16 10.98 -16.17
C ALA A 47 -5.89 9.71 -15.70
N PHE A 48 -5.16 8.61 -15.46
CA PHE A 48 -5.71 7.38 -14.90
C PHE A 48 -6.35 7.62 -13.53
N LEU A 49 -5.66 8.31 -12.61
CA LEU A 49 -6.20 8.65 -11.30
C LEU A 49 -7.46 9.53 -11.40
N THR A 50 -7.45 10.51 -12.30
CA THR A 50 -8.63 11.35 -12.57
C THR A 50 -9.82 10.53 -13.06
N GLN A 51 -9.60 9.53 -13.91
CA GLN A 51 -10.65 8.61 -14.35
C GLN A 51 -11.26 7.83 -13.18
N GLN A 52 -10.45 7.43 -12.20
CA GLN A 52 -10.96 6.74 -11.00
C GLN A 52 -11.79 7.70 -10.14
N LEU A 53 -11.33 8.94 -9.96
CA LEU A 53 -12.08 9.96 -9.19
C LEU A 53 -13.44 10.32 -9.81
N ARG A 54 -13.65 10.07 -11.11
CA ARG A 54 -14.98 10.24 -11.74
C ARG A 54 -15.97 9.11 -11.41
N GLN A 55 -15.48 7.99 -10.90
CA GLN A 55 -16.27 6.76 -10.69
C GLN A 55 -16.42 6.40 -9.20
N PHE A 56 -15.46 6.80 -8.37
CA PHE A 56 -15.44 6.53 -6.94
C PHE A 56 -15.66 7.79 -6.11
N ARG A 57 -16.28 7.65 -4.94
CA ARG A 57 -16.43 8.76 -3.98
C ARG A 57 -15.10 9.20 -3.40
N ALA A 58 -14.19 8.25 -3.16
CA ALA A 58 -12.81 8.55 -2.84
C ALA A 58 -11.87 7.47 -3.40
N VAL A 59 -10.68 7.90 -3.79
CA VAL A 59 -9.54 7.04 -4.16
C VAL A 59 -8.47 7.22 -3.10
N LEU A 60 -8.23 6.17 -2.33
CA LEU A 60 -7.27 6.09 -1.24
C LEU A 60 -5.97 5.50 -1.80
N PHE A 61 -4.94 6.34 -1.92
CA PHE A 61 -3.73 5.99 -2.67
C PHE A 61 -2.53 5.83 -1.73
N VAL A 62 -2.00 4.62 -1.61
CA VAL A 62 -0.71 4.36 -0.96
C VAL A 62 0.37 4.27 -2.04
N PRO A 63 1.44 5.06 -1.99
CA PRO A 63 2.56 4.91 -2.91
C PRO A 63 3.38 3.63 -2.62
N GLY A 64 3.68 2.87 -3.67
CA GLY A 64 4.68 1.80 -3.69
C GLY A 64 6.00 2.25 -4.33
N ASN A 65 6.93 1.33 -4.51
CA ASN A 65 8.26 1.64 -5.05
C ASN A 65 8.20 2.08 -6.51
N HIS A 66 7.32 1.49 -7.33
CA HIS A 66 7.21 1.84 -8.75
C HIS A 66 6.69 3.25 -8.97
N GLU A 67 5.94 3.85 -8.03
CA GLU A 67 5.58 5.26 -8.12
C GLU A 67 6.82 6.17 -8.24
N ALA A 68 7.92 5.80 -7.58
CA ALA A 68 9.17 6.57 -7.53
C ALA A 68 10.23 6.18 -8.57
N TYR A 69 10.02 5.12 -9.35
CA TYR A 69 10.98 4.70 -10.38
C TYR A 69 11.21 5.79 -11.43
N HIS A 70 12.48 5.89 -11.87
CA HIS A 70 13.01 6.92 -12.76
C HIS A 70 12.85 8.35 -12.20
N SER A 71 12.83 8.48 -10.87
CA SER A 71 12.73 9.73 -10.13
C SER A 71 13.14 9.53 -8.67
N SER A 72 12.80 10.48 -7.80
CA SER A 72 12.98 10.36 -6.35
C SER A 72 11.64 10.36 -5.62
N TRP A 73 11.65 9.85 -4.39
CA TRP A 73 10.49 9.94 -3.47
C TRP A 73 10.03 11.39 -3.26
N GLY A 74 10.95 12.35 -3.15
CA GLY A 74 10.61 13.75 -2.94
C GLY A 74 9.82 14.35 -4.09
N ILE A 75 10.23 14.10 -5.34
CA ILE A 75 9.53 14.58 -6.54
C ILE A 75 8.17 13.87 -6.67
N THR A 76 8.16 12.56 -6.49
CA THR A 76 6.97 11.71 -6.57
C THR A 76 5.87 12.17 -5.61
N LEU A 77 6.21 12.31 -4.32
CA LEU A 77 5.26 12.78 -3.31
C LEU A 77 4.77 14.21 -3.59
N LYS A 78 5.64 15.10 -4.09
CA LYS A 78 5.24 16.46 -4.45
C LYS A 78 4.20 16.47 -5.57
N ILE A 79 4.36 15.62 -6.58
CA ILE A 79 3.38 15.48 -7.68
C ILE A 79 2.03 14.99 -7.15
N LEU A 80 2.03 13.96 -6.30
CA LEU A 80 0.80 13.39 -5.73
C LEU A 80 0.09 14.40 -4.81
N GLN A 81 0.83 15.17 -4.01
CA GLN A 81 0.29 16.24 -3.17
C GLN A 81 -0.32 17.38 -4.00
N ASP A 82 0.34 17.78 -5.10
CA ASP A 82 -0.21 18.78 -6.01
C ASP A 82 -1.49 18.29 -6.69
N PHE A 83 -1.51 17.01 -7.06
CA PHE A 83 -2.70 16.37 -7.61
C PHE A 83 -3.85 16.32 -6.61
N GLU A 84 -3.60 15.91 -5.36
CA GLU A 84 -4.57 15.93 -4.27
C GLU A 84 -5.18 17.33 -4.08
N ALA A 85 -4.34 18.37 -4.02
CA ALA A 85 -4.77 19.75 -3.86
C ALA A 85 -5.56 20.28 -5.06
N ALA A 86 -5.26 19.80 -6.27
CA ALA A 86 -5.99 20.16 -7.49
C ALA A 86 -7.35 19.45 -7.55
N ALA A 87 -7.39 18.14 -7.31
CA ALA A 87 -8.62 17.33 -7.31
C ALA A 87 -9.64 17.86 -6.30
N LYS A 88 -9.20 18.25 -5.10
CA LYS A 88 -10.05 18.84 -4.06
C LYS A 88 -10.79 20.12 -4.49
N LYS A 89 -10.29 20.84 -5.51
CA LYS A 89 -10.92 22.07 -6.02
C LYS A 89 -11.98 21.80 -7.09
N ASP A 90 -12.01 20.59 -7.64
CA ASP A 90 -12.95 20.17 -8.68
C ASP A 90 -14.08 19.35 -8.04
N SER A 91 -15.23 19.98 -7.83
CA SER A 91 -16.39 19.32 -7.22
C SER A 91 -17.05 18.26 -8.11
N SER A 92 -16.59 18.08 -9.35
CA SER A 92 -17.05 16.99 -10.23
C SER A 92 -16.29 15.68 -9.98
N LEU A 93 -15.21 15.71 -9.21
CA LEU A 93 -14.40 14.56 -8.83
C LEU A 93 -14.72 14.11 -7.40
N GLY A 94 -14.50 12.82 -7.14
CA GLY A 94 -14.38 12.29 -5.77
C GLY A 94 -13.10 12.77 -5.09
N ASP A 95 -12.95 12.39 -3.82
CA ASP A 95 -11.78 12.76 -3.02
C ASP A 95 -10.57 11.89 -3.40
N PHE A 96 -9.49 12.51 -3.85
CA PHE A 96 -8.19 11.84 -3.84
C PHE A 96 -7.60 11.98 -2.44
N VAL A 97 -7.16 10.88 -1.84
CA VAL A 97 -6.53 10.89 -0.52
C VAL A 97 -5.19 10.19 -0.62
N LEU A 98 -4.11 10.97 -0.51
CA LEU A 98 -2.76 10.45 -0.46
C LEU A 98 -2.49 9.87 0.94
N LEU A 99 -2.39 8.55 1.01
CA LEU A 99 -2.07 7.79 2.22
C LEU A 99 -0.55 7.66 2.39
N ASP A 100 0.12 8.80 2.62
CA ASP A 100 1.54 8.89 3.02
C ASP A 100 1.64 9.36 4.47
N ARG A 101 1.53 8.43 5.42
CA ARG A 101 1.39 8.71 6.87
C ARG A 101 0.21 9.64 7.12
N SER A 102 -0.94 9.29 6.55
CA SER A 102 -2.19 10.06 6.68
C SER A 102 -3.37 9.14 7.00
N MET A 103 -4.53 9.73 7.27
CA MET A 103 -5.73 8.97 7.60
C MET A 103 -6.94 9.43 6.80
N PHE A 104 -7.85 8.49 6.53
CA PHE A 104 -9.18 8.75 6.01
C PHE A 104 -10.24 8.27 6.99
N ARG A 105 -11.17 9.15 7.36
CA ARG A 105 -12.34 8.77 8.16
C ARG A 105 -13.47 8.47 7.20
N VAL A 106 -13.92 7.22 7.19
CA VAL A 106 -15.00 6.83 6.29
C VAL A 106 -16.29 7.52 6.74
N PRO A 107 -16.93 8.34 5.88
CA PRO A 107 -18.17 9.04 6.19
C PRO A 107 -19.25 8.11 6.74
N ASP A 108 -20.04 8.61 7.70
CA ASP A 108 -21.17 7.91 8.32
C ASP A 108 -20.84 6.54 8.92
N SER A 109 -19.61 6.37 9.42
CA SER A 109 -19.10 5.13 10.00
C SER A 109 -18.19 5.39 11.21
N ASN A 110 -17.88 4.32 11.97
CA ASN A 110 -16.81 4.34 12.98
C ASN A 110 -15.48 3.79 12.43
N VAL A 111 -15.30 3.74 11.10
CA VAL A 111 -14.11 3.19 10.46
C VAL A 111 -13.11 4.29 10.14
N VAL A 112 -11.85 4.06 10.54
CA VAL A 112 -10.70 4.90 10.19
C VAL A 112 -9.71 4.05 9.41
N ILE A 113 -9.26 4.59 8.29
CA ILE A 113 -8.21 4.00 7.47
C ILE A 113 -6.93 4.79 7.75
N LEU A 114 -5.89 4.10 8.19
CA LEU A 114 -4.53 4.62 8.27
C LEU A 114 -3.77 4.13 7.04
N GLY A 115 -2.92 4.97 6.46
CA GLY A 115 -2.02 4.46 5.44
C GLY A 115 -0.70 5.19 5.28
N CYS A 116 0.29 4.40 4.90
CA CYS A 116 1.66 4.77 4.57
C CYS A 116 2.28 3.64 3.75
N SER A 117 3.33 3.91 2.99
CA SER A 117 4.04 2.87 2.24
C SER A 117 4.47 1.68 3.12
N LEU A 118 4.95 1.96 4.34
CA LEU A 118 5.49 0.98 5.30
C LEU A 118 6.71 0.24 4.75
N PHE A 119 7.70 0.97 4.24
CA PHE A 119 8.97 0.37 3.78
C PHE A 119 9.45 -0.74 4.71
N SER A 120 9.98 -1.83 4.18
CA SER A 120 10.48 -2.93 5.02
C SER A 120 11.77 -2.55 5.76
N LEU A 121 12.06 -3.23 6.86
CA LEU A 121 13.33 -3.19 7.55
C LEU A 121 14.32 -4.17 6.91
N ILE A 122 15.42 -3.64 6.38
CA ILE A 122 16.52 -4.42 5.81
C ILE A 122 17.66 -4.47 6.84
N PRO A 123 17.91 -5.63 7.46
CA PRO A 123 18.97 -5.73 8.47
C PRO A 123 20.36 -5.76 7.80
N PRO A 124 21.43 -5.37 8.52
CA PRO A 124 22.77 -5.26 7.95
C PRO A 124 23.27 -6.52 7.23
N GLU A 125 22.95 -7.71 7.74
CA GLU A 125 23.34 -8.99 7.16
C GLU A 125 22.71 -9.28 5.79
N SER A 126 21.61 -8.61 5.44
CA SER A 126 20.93 -8.77 4.15
C SER A 126 21.13 -7.56 3.22
N ALA A 127 21.80 -6.50 3.68
CA ALA A 127 21.90 -5.23 2.97
C ALA A 127 22.50 -5.36 1.56
N ASP A 128 23.61 -6.09 1.41
CA ASP A 128 24.27 -6.30 0.12
C ASP A 128 23.40 -7.11 -0.85
N SER A 129 22.78 -8.18 -0.34
CA SER A 129 21.91 -9.02 -1.18
C SER A 129 20.69 -8.24 -1.66
N VAL A 130 20.07 -7.47 -0.78
CA VAL A 130 18.88 -6.68 -1.09
C VAL A 130 19.22 -5.52 -2.04
N SER A 131 20.29 -4.76 -1.75
CA SER A 131 20.68 -3.61 -2.58
C SER A 131 21.04 -4.02 -4.01
N MET A 132 21.68 -5.18 -4.18
CA MET A 132 22.02 -5.72 -5.50
C MET A 132 20.85 -6.45 -6.18
N GLY A 133 19.85 -6.90 -5.41
CA GLY A 133 18.77 -7.75 -5.90
C GLY A 133 17.45 -7.03 -6.21
N LEU A 134 17.22 -5.85 -5.63
CA LEU A 134 16.02 -5.04 -5.87
C LEU A 134 16.30 -3.86 -6.77
N GLN A 135 15.40 -3.65 -7.74
CA GLN A 135 15.50 -2.54 -8.68
C GLN A 135 15.30 -1.17 -8.04
N ASP A 136 14.69 -1.12 -6.86
CA ASP A 136 14.46 0.12 -6.10
C ASP A 136 15.75 0.94 -5.93
N PHE A 137 16.86 0.27 -5.63
CA PHE A 137 18.16 0.91 -5.39
C PHE A 137 18.92 1.28 -6.67
N PHE A 138 18.34 1.00 -7.84
CA PHE A 138 18.88 1.37 -9.16
C PHE A 138 17.96 2.32 -9.92
N GLN A 139 16.65 2.23 -9.71
CA GLN A 139 15.63 2.97 -10.43
C GLN A 139 15.17 4.24 -9.68
N ILE A 140 15.38 4.30 -8.36
CA ILE A 140 14.99 5.46 -7.55
C ILE A 140 16.25 6.28 -7.24
N ASP A 141 16.22 7.55 -7.64
CA ASP A 141 17.27 8.53 -7.40
C ASP A 141 17.45 8.76 -5.89
N ASP A 142 18.72 8.84 -5.47
CA ASP A 142 19.13 9.10 -4.08
C ASP A 142 18.48 8.14 -3.06
N TRP A 143 18.24 6.88 -3.44
CA TRP A 143 17.65 5.87 -2.58
C TRP A 143 18.64 4.77 -2.19
N GLU A 144 19.00 4.75 -0.91
CA GLU A 144 19.91 3.76 -0.33
C GLU A 144 19.23 2.97 0.79
N ILE A 145 19.85 1.86 1.21
CA ILE A 145 19.39 1.01 2.34
C ILE A 145 19.18 1.84 3.61
N SER A 146 20.04 2.82 3.86
CA SER A 146 19.94 3.74 4.99
C SER A 146 18.64 4.55 4.95
N SER A 147 18.37 5.23 3.83
CA SER A 147 17.15 6.01 3.60
C SER A 147 15.89 5.15 3.63
N HIS A 148 15.94 3.93 3.08
CA HIS A 148 14.86 2.95 3.13
C HIS A 148 14.51 2.57 4.58
N ASN A 149 15.52 2.23 5.39
CA ASN A 149 15.33 1.87 6.80
C ASN A 149 14.90 3.09 7.65
N GLU A 150 15.34 4.30 7.33
CA GLU A 150 14.84 5.52 7.97
C GLU A 150 13.36 5.75 7.66
N ALA A 151 12.95 5.50 6.42
CA ALA A 151 11.54 5.57 6.02
C ALA A 151 10.69 4.51 6.72
N HIS A 152 11.18 3.26 6.83
CA HIS A 152 10.53 2.20 7.64
C HIS A 152 10.28 2.68 9.07
N LYS A 153 11.33 3.17 9.74
CA LYS A 153 11.26 3.64 11.13
C LYS A 153 10.25 4.78 11.29
N ARG A 154 10.24 5.73 10.35
CA ARG A 154 9.30 6.86 10.34
C ARG A 154 7.85 6.38 10.19
N ASP A 155 7.59 5.47 9.27
CA ASP A 155 6.26 4.95 8.98
C ASP A 155 5.73 4.12 10.16
N LEU A 156 6.54 3.21 10.70
CA LEU A 156 6.17 2.38 11.86
C LEU A 156 5.91 3.23 13.11
N SER A 157 6.78 4.20 13.39
CA SER A 157 6.59 5.12 14.51
C SER A 157 5.28 5.90 14.39
N TRP A 158 4.95 6.36 13.19
CA TRP A 158 3.70 7.06 12.94
C TRP A 158 2.50 6.13 13.12
N LEU A 159 2.50 4.92 12.54
CA LEU A 159 1.41 3.95 12.69
C LEU A 159 1.14 3.58 14.13
N ASN A 160 2.17 3.20 14.90
CA ASN A 160 2.03 2.88 16.32
C ASN A 160 1.43 4.06 17.10
N SER A 161 1.89 5.29 16.84
CA SER A 161 1.36 6.49 17.50
C SER A 161 -0.11 6.74 17.17
N GLN A 162 -0.49 6.59 15.90
CA GLN A 162 -1.87 6.82 15.45
C GLN A 162 -2.82 5.75 15.98
N VAL A 163 -2.40 4.48 16.00
CA VAL A 163 -3.19 3.39 16.57
C VAL A 163 -3.41 3.63 18.06
N ALA A 164 -2.35 3.93 18.83
CA ALA A 164 -2.46 4.22 20.25
C ALA A 164 -3.39 5.41 20.57
N GLU A 165 -3.43 6.43 19.71
CA GLU A 165 -4.38 7.54 19.86
C GLU A 165 -5.82 7.08 19.58
N LEU A 166 -6.04 6.35 18.50
CA LEU A 166 -7.37 5.88 18.10
C LEU A 166 -7.95 4.83 19.04
N GLU A 167 -7.12 4.08 19.77
CA GLU A 167 -7.54 3.13 20.81
C GLU A 167 -8.36 3.77 21.93
N LYS A 168 -8.22 5.08 22.14
CA LYS A 168 -8.99 5.87 23.10
C LYS A 168 -10.44 6.10 22.68
N SER A 169 -10.82 5.64 21.49
CA SER A 169 -12.15 5.81 20.89
C SER A 169 -12.71 4.49 20.37
N GLU A 170 -14.02 4.44 20.12
CA GLU A 170 -14.73 3.25 19.65
C GLU A 170 -14.66 3.07 18.11
N VAL A 171 -13.48 3.31 17.54
CA VAL A 171 -13.26 3.16 16.09
C VAL A 171 -12.80 1.76 15.72
N ARG A 172 -13.09 1.37 14.48
CA ARG A 172 -12.48 0.22 13.79
C ARG A 172 -11.37 0.76 12.89
N ILE A 173 -10.16 0.22 13.02
CA ILE A 173 -9.00 0.64 12.24
C ILE A 173 -8.77 -0.36 11.11
N ILE A 174 -8.55 0.17 9.92
CA ILE A 174 -8.03 -0.54 8.76
C ILE A 174 -6.67 0.09 8.42
N ILE A 175 -5.66 -0.72 8.14
CA ILE A 175 -4.34 -0.23 7.72
C ILE A 175 -4.12 -0.61 6.27
N PHE A 176 -3.72 0.37 5.47
CA PHE A 176 -3.29 0.20 4.09
C PHE A 176 -1.79 0.49 3.98
N SER A 177 -1.03 -0.48 3.47
CA SER A 177 0.39 -0.31 3.15
C SER A 177 0.72 -0.86 1.77
N HIS A 178 1.91 -0.59 1.27
CA HIS A 178 2.40 -1.27 0.07
C HIS A 178 3.24 -2.49 0.46
N TRP A 179 4.27 -2.29 1.29
CA TRP A 179 5.09 -3.39 1.81
C TRP A 179 4.32 -4.24 2.84
N SER A 180 4.71 -5.51 2.93
CA SER A 180 4.01 -6.49 3.77
C SER A 180 4.38 -6.35 5.25
N PRO A 181 3.38 -6.33 6.16
CA PRO A 181 3.57 -6.21 7.61
C PRO A 181 3.89 -7.55 8.29
N THR A 182 4.07 -8.62 7.53
CA THR A 182 4.31 -9.96 8.08
C THR A 182 5.28 -10.76 7.22
N ARG A 183 5.97 -11.70 7.85
CA ARG A 183 6.75 -12.76 7.18
C ARG A 183 6.07 -14.13 7.25
N ASP A 184 4.78 -14.17 7.59
CA ASP A 184 3.98 -15.40 7.59
C ASP A 184 4.03 -16.06 6.19
N ALA A 185 4.23 -17.37 6.15
CA ALA A 185 4.34 -18.13 4.91
C ALA A 185 3.07 -18.07 4.04
N ARG A 186 1.91 -17.70 4.62
CA ARG A 186 0.65 -17.51 3.89
C ARG A 186 0.58 -16.18 3.13
N ALA A 187 1.50 -15.24 3.40
CA ALA A 187 1.57 -13.92 2.78
C ALA A 187 2.69 -13.78 1.73
N SER A 188 3.42 -14.85 1.46
CA SER A 188 4.57 -14.84 0.56
C SER A 188 4.62 -16.11 -0.28
N ASP A 189 5.15 -16.01 -1.48
CA ASP A 189 5.30 -17.16 -2.36
C ASP A 189 6.30 -18.17 -1.77
N PRO A 190 5.92 -19.44 -1.55
CA PRO A 190 6.82 -20.45 -0.99
C PRO A 190 8.13 -20.64 -1.77
N ARG A 191 8.16 -20.32 -3.08
CA ARG A 191 9.35 -20.36 -3.93
C ARG A 191 10.44 -19.40 -3.47
N HIS A 192 10.07 -18.34 -2.74
CA HIS A 192 10.98 -17.33 -2.23
C HIS A 192 11.29 -17.48 -0.74
N SER A 193 10.80 -18.52 -0.06
CA SER A 193 10.98 -18.71 1.39
C SER A 193 12.43 -18.66 1.91
N GLN A 194 13.41 -19.03 1.08
CA GLN A 194 14.84 -18.99 1.40
C GLN A 194 15.61 -17.87 0.68
N SER A 195 14.90 -16.94 0.06
CA SER A 195 15.51 -15.85 -0.71
C SER A 195 16.28 -14.90 0.22
N PRO A 196 17.54 -14.54 -0.12
CA PRO A 196 18.35 -13.63 0.70
C PRO A 196 17.84 -12.18 0.65
N ILE A 197 16.91 -11.87 -0.27
CA ILE A 197 16.36 -10.52 -0.43
C ILE A 197 14.98 -10.32 0.23
N ASN A 198 14.48 -11.32 0.96
CA ASN A 198 13.14 -11.28 1.56
C ASN A 198 12.89 -10.08 2.48
N SER A 199 13.91 -9.58 3.17
CA SER A 199 13.78 -8.38 4.01
C SER A 199 13.52 -7.09 3.22
N GLY A 200 13.74 -7.10 1.90
CA GLY A 200 13.35 -5.99 1.02
C GLY A 200 11.85 -5.94 0.72
N PHE A 201 11.10 -7.02 1.00
CA PHE A 201 9.67 -7.11 0.69
C PHE A 201 8.75 -7.05 1.91
N ALA A 202 9.24 -7.53 3.06
CA ALA A 202 8.40 -7.76 4.22
C ALA A 202 9.15 -7.59 5.54
N THR A 203 8.44 -7.15 6.58
CA THR A 203 8.94 -7.10 7.97
C THR A 203 7.92 -7.74 8.88
N ASP A 204 8.38 -8.55 9.83
CA ASP A 204 7.48 -9.13 10.82
C ASP A 204 7.15 -8.09 11.91
N LEU A 205 5.96 -7.51 11.84
CA LEU A 205 5.47 -6.52 12.79
C LEU A 205 4.62 -7.13 13.92
N SER A 206 4.59 -8.47 14.08
CA SER A 206 3.75 -9.14 15.08
C SER A 206 3.92 -8.64 16.52
N LYS A 207 5.06 -8.02 16.84
CA LYS A 207 5.38 -7.46 18.16
C LYS A 207 5.04 -5.98 18.31
N GLU A 208 4.67 -5.30 17.23
CA GLU A 208 4.38 -3.87 17.19
C GLU A 208 2.95 -3.57 17.66
N ASP A 209 2.75 -2.41 18.27
CA ASP A 209 1.46 -2.04 18.87
C ASP A 209 0.35 -1.93 17.82
N CYS A 210 0.66 -1.43 16.62
CA CYS A 210 -0.25 -1.38 15.49
C CYS A 210 -0.74 -2.78 15.06
N PHE A 211 0.08 -3.82 15.20
CA PHE A 211 -0.30 -5.19 14.86
C PHE A 211 -1.12 -5.84 15.99
N LYS A 212 -0.71 -5.63 17.24
CA LYS A 212 -1.35 -6.22 18.43
C LYS A 212 -2.71 -5.58 18.76
N SER A 213 -2.96 -4.34 18.36
CA SER A 213 -4.15 -3.58 18.76
C SER A 213 -5.46 -4.24 18.35
N ALA A 214 -6.33 -4.51 19.32
CA ALA A 214 -7.68 -5.03 19.09
C ALA A 214 -8.54 -4.12 18.19
N ARG A 215 -8.19 -2.83 18.04
CA ARG A 215 -8.92 -1.89 17.17
C ARG A 215 -8.57 -2.07 15.70
N VAL A 216 -7.39 -2.60 15.39
CA VAL A 216 -6.97 -2.92 14.02
C VAL A 216 -7.63 -4.24 13.63
N LYS A 217 -8.55 -4.17 12.66
CA LYS A 217 -9.35 -5.31 12.21
C LYS A 217 -8.82 -5.92 10.91
N ILE A 218 -8.31 -5.06 10.02
CA ILE A 218 -7.85 -5.44 8.69
C ILE A 218 -6.55 -4.71 8.38
N TRP A 219 -5.59 -5.40 7.78
CA TRP A 219 -4.40 -4.83 7.18
C TRP A 219 -4.29 -5.30 5.73
N ALA A 220 -4.44 -4.37 4.79
CA ALA A 220 -4.30 -4.64 3.37
C ALA A 220 -2.93 -4.16 2.85
N PHE A 221 -2.27 -4.97 2.01
CA PHE A 221 -0.93 -4.68 1.49
C PHE A 221 -0.72 -5.22 0.06
N GLY A 222 0.44 -4.92 -0.54
CA GLY A 222 0.86 -5.34 -1.89
C GLY A 222 2.31 -5.83 -1.93
N HIS A 223 3.05 -5.46 -2.99
CA HIS A 223 4.50 -5.61 -3.19
C HIS A 223 5.07 -7.04 -3.33
N THR A 224 4.47 -8.03 -2.68
CA THR A 224 4.99 -9.41 -2.66
C THR A 224 4.62 -10.23 -3.91
N HIS A 225 3.75 -9.68 -4.75
CA HIS A 225 3.10 -10.34 -5.90
C HIS A 225 2.46 -11.69 -5.54
N TYR A 226 1.96 -11.79 -4.30
CA TYR A 226 1.33 -12.99 -3.77
C TYR A 226 0.02 -12.64 -3.07
N ASN A 227 -1.09 -13.12 -3.64
CA ASN A 227 -2.42 -12.86 -3.11
C ASN A 227 -2.72 -13.74 -1.90
N CYS A 228 -3.28 -13.14 -0.86
CA CYS A 228 -3.64 -13.83 0.37
C CYS A 228 -4.84 -13.18 1.05
N ASP A 229 -5.58 -13.97 1.82
CA ASP A 229 -6.69 -13.51 2.64
C ASP A 229 -6.85 -14.47 3.83
N PHE A 230 -6.30 -14.08 4.98
CA PHE A 230 -6.30 -14.95 6.17
C PHE A 230 -6.29 -14.14 7.46
N SER A 231 -6.73 -14.78 8.54
CA SER A 231 -6.65 -14.23 9.89
C SER A 231 -5.39 -14.73 10.61
N VAL A 232 -4.77 -13.81 11.35
CA VAL A 232 -3.69 -14.08 12.29
C VAL A 232 -4.23 -13.94 13.70
N GLU A 233 -4.07 -15.01 14.48
CA GLU A 233 -4.38 -15.01 15.91
C GLU A 233 -3.42 -14.08 16.65
N ARG A 234 -3.94 -13.35 17.64
CA ARG A 234 -3.17 -12.44 18.48
C ARG A 234 -3.13 -12.94 19.91
N GLU A 235 -2.18 -12.45 20.69
CA GLU A 235 -2.04 -12.89 22.08
C GLU A 235 -3.28 -12.54 22.92
N GLY A 236 -3.62 -13.44 23.85
CA GLY A 236 -4.77 -13.30 24.76
C GLY A 236 -6.12 -13.46 24.06
N ASP A 237 -7.14 -12.78 24.60
CA ASP A 237 -8.51 -12.78 24.07
C ASP A 237 -8.72 -11.70 22.96
N THR A 238 -7.63 -11.30 22.30
CA THR A 238 -7.67 -10.27 21.25
C THR A 238 -8.22 -10.87 19.96
N GLU A 239 -9.27 -10.24 19.39
CA GLU A 239 -9.83 -10.67 18.11
C GLU A 239 -8.74 -10.81 17.02
N PRO A 240 -8.83 -11.78 16.10
CA PRO A 240 -7.84 -11.97 15.04
C PRO A 240 -7.68 -10.74 14.14
N LEU A 241 -6.47 -10.53 13.62
CA LEU A 241 -6.19 -9.55 12.57
C LEU A 241 -6.35 -10.21 11.21
N ARG A 242 -7.20 -9.65 10.33
CA ARG A 242 -7.27 -10.11 8.93
C ARG A 242 -6.18 -9.44 8.10
N LEU A 243 -5.32 -10.23 7.49
CA LEU A 243 -4.32 -9.81 6.52
C LEU A 243 -4.81 -10.12 5.11
N ILE A 244 -4.71 -9.16 4.20
CA ILE A 244 -5.24 -9.29 2.84
C ILE A 244 -4.34 -8.62 1.81
N ALA A 245 -4.17 -9.26 0.65
CA ALA A 245 -3.48 -8.70 -0.50
C ALA A 245 -4.22 -9.08 -1.79
N ASN A 246 -4.40 -8.12 -2.70
CA ASN A 246 -5.04 -8.30 -4.01
C ASN A 246 -4.26 -7.56 -5.10
N GLN A 247 -3.14 -8.18 -5.46
CA GLN A 247 -2.07 -7.75 -6.32
C GLN A 247 -2.28 -8.34 -7.70
N ARG A 248 -2.24 -7.51 -8.75
CA ARG A 248 -2.29 -8.02 -10.13
C ARG A 248 -0.95 -8.62 -10.55
N GLY A 249 0.15 -8.00 -10.13
CA GLY A 249 1.50 -8.32 -10.56
C GLY A 249 1.76 -7.87 -12.01
N TYR A 250 2.99 -8.08 -12.47
CA TYR A 250 3.43 -7.66 -13.81
C TYR A 250 2.54 -8.23 -14.92
N TYR A 251 2.40 -7.47 -16.01
CA TYR A 251 1.62 -7.89 -17.19
C TYR A 251 2.02 -9.28 -17.72
N PHE A 252 3.33 -9.58 -17.75
CA PHE A 252 3.87 -10.86 -18.23
C PHE A 252 3.97 -11.94 -17.15
N ALA A 253 3.65 -11.62 -15.89
CA ALA A 253 3.78 -12.53 -14.75
C ALA A 253 2.73 -12.17 -13.67
N GLN A 254 1.46 -12.25 -14.06
CA GLN A 254 0.35 -11.93 -13.17
C GLN A 254 0.32 -12.85 -11.94
N ALA A 255 0.03 -12.28 -10.78
CA ALA A 255 -0.08 -13.00 -9.53
C ALA A 255 -1.32 -13.90 -9.54
N ALA A 256 -1.14 -15.16 -9.15
CA ALA A 256 -2.25 -16.10 -9.05
C ALA A 256 -3.26 -15.61 -7.99
N GLY A 257 -4.55 -15.85 -8.24
CA GLY A 257 -5.62 -15.49 -7.30
C GLY A 257 -5.98 -14.00 -7.24
N PHE A 258 -5.51 -13.19 -8.20
CA PHE A 258 -5.96 -11.81 -8.34
C PHE A 258 -7.46 -11.76 -8.68
N GLU A 259 -8.21 -10.91 -7.99
CA GLU A 259 -9.66 -10.73 -8.16
C GLU A 259 -9.96 -9.26 -8.50
N GLU A 260 -10.39 -8.97 -9.74
CA GLU A 260 -10.71 -7.59 -10.17
C GLU A 260 -11.81 -6.93 -9.34
N ASN A 261 -12.72 -7.74 -8.80
CA ASN A 261 -13.87 -7.33 -8.01
C ASN A 261 -13.65 -7.45 -6.49
N LYS A 262 -12.40 -7.59 -6.02
CA LYS A 262 -12.11 -7.75 -4.59
C LYS A 262 -12.59 -6.54 -3.78
N VAL A 263 -13.45 -6.82 -2.81
CA VAL A 263 -13.93 -5.83 -1.83
C VAL A 263 -13.64 -6.28 -0.40
N ILE A 264 -13.39 -5.32 0.46
CA ILE A 264 -13.31 -5.47 1.91
C ILE A 264 -14.55 -4.84 2.52
N GLU A 265 -15.31 -5.65 3.27
CA GLU A 265 -16.42 -5.16 4.08
C GLU A 265 -15.88 -4.42 5.32
N ILE A 266 -16.45 -3.24 5.56
CA ILE A 266 -16.08 -2.32 6.64
C ILE A 266 -17.24 -2.07 7.60
#